data_AF-A0A4S9JX22-F1
#
_entry.id   AF-A0A4S9JX22-F1
#
_cell.length_a   1.000
_cell.length_b   1.000
_cell.length_c   1.000
_cell.angle_alpha   90.00
_cell.angle_beta   90.00
_cell.angle_gamma   90.00
#
_symmetry.space_group_name_H-M   'P 1'
#
loop_
_entity.id
_entity.type
_entity.pdbx_description
1 polymer ?
#
loop_
_entity_poly.entity_id
_entity_poly.type
_entity_poly.pdbx_seq_one_letter_code
_entity_poly.pdbx_strand_id
1 'polypeptide(L)'
;MTGTMDPSANFNLIITQTELERFKFLIRSFLRARIAKLDKHPHHHLPSPNLSPTEQQYLTHRCTLLSHHVQTSFLSSFPAQLQKLDDTAGGISMIDAPDPETAVFVRVLRDAGTVEVQGEDGVGVVELRRGDVWCVRWSAVKEGVLRGDVEMV
;
A
#
# COMPACT_ATOMS: atom_id res chain seq x y z
N MET A 1 28.74 -36.41 16.45
CA MET A 1 28.03 -37.02 17.59
C MET A 1 26.62 -36.43 17.65
N THR A 2 25.75 -36.79 16.72
CA THR A 2 24.31 -36.48 16.78
C THR A 2 23.67 -37.62 17.55
N GLY A 3 23.65 -37.47 18.88
CA GLY A 3 22.93 -38.40 19.76
C GLY A 3 21.50 -38.54 19.27
N THR A 4 20.99 -39.76 19.33
CA THR A 4 19.64 -40.21 18.99
C THR A 4 18.57 -39.17 19.37
N MET A 5 18.28 -38.23 18.48
CA MET A 5 17.16 -37.32 18.66
C MET A 5 15.89 -38.11 18.40
N ASP A 6 14.99 -38.11 19.37
CA ASP A 6 13.65 -38.69 19.26
C ASP A 6 13.03 -38.26 17.91
N PRO A 7 12.60 -39.20 17.05
CA PRO A 7 11.93 -38.89 15.78
C PRO A 7 10.81 -37.85 15.93
N SER A 8 10.12 -37.86 17.07
CA SER A 8 9.07 -36.88 17.41
C SER A 8 9.62 -35.46 17.56
N ALA A 9 10.80 -35.31 18.17
CA ALA A 9 11.47 -34.03 18.34
C ALA A 9 11.94 -33.45 16.98
N ASN A 10 12.46 -34.30 16.10
CA ASN A 10 12.86 -33.89 14.74
C ASN A 10 11.65 -33.43 13.92
N PHE A 11 10.53 -34.15 14.00
CA PHE A 11 9.31 -33.77 13.30
C PHE A 11 8.75 -32.42 13.80
N ASN A 12 8.72 -32.23 15.13
CA ASN A 12 8.31 -30.96 15.73
C ASN A 12 9.21 -29.78 15.32
N LEU A 13 10.53 -30.02 15.21
CA LEU A 13 11.47 -29.01 14.73
C LEU A 13 11.18 -28.62 13.28
N ILE A 14 10.92 -29.60 12.39
CA ILE A 14 10.59 -29.34 10.99
C ILE A 14 9.31 -28.53 10.86
N ILE A 15 8.26 -28.87 11.61
CA ILE A 15 7.01 -28.09 11.62
C ILE A 15 7.29 -26.66 12.05
N THR A 16 8.00 -26.48 13.16
CA THR A 16 8.30 -25.15 13.71
C THR A 16 9.12 -24.31 12.75
N GLN A 17 10.14 -24.91 12.12
CA GLN A 17 10.97 -24.25 11.13
C GLN A 17 10.15 -23.83 9.89
N THR A 18 9.28 -24.71 9.42
CA THR A 18 8.41 -24.44 8.27
C THR A 18 7.44 -23.29 8.56
N GLU A 19 6.80 -23.29 9.73
CA GLU A 19 5.91 -22.21 10.15
C GLU A 19 6.66 -20.89 10.32
N LEU A 20 7.88 -20.93 10.87
CA LEU A 20 8.71 -19.73 11.00
C LEU A 20 9.07 -19.13 9.63
N GLU A 21 9.40 -19.96 8.65
CA GLU A 21 9.67 -19.48 7.29
C GLU A 21 8.42 -18.92 6.60
N ARG A 22 7.23 -19.52 6.81
CA ARG A 22 5.96 -18.95 6.34
C ARG A 22 5.70 -17.57 6.93
N PHE A 23 5.92 -17.39 8.23
CA PHE A 23 5.74 -16.09 8.88
C PHE A 23 6.75 -15.05 8.37
N LYS A 24 8.03 -15.42 8.26
CA LYS A 24 9.06 -14.54 7.67
C LYS A 24 8.71 -14.14 6.24
N PHE A 25 8.19 -15.07 5.44
CA PHE A 25 7.75 -14.78 4.08
C PHE A 25 6.63 -13.73 4.06
N LEU A 26 5.58 -13.91 4.87
CA LEU A 26 4.46 -12.98 4.95
C LEU A 26 4.91 -11.57 5.33
N ILE A 27 5.75 -11.44 6.37
CA ILE A 27 6.30 -10.14 6.79
C ILE A 27 7.11 -9.50 5.68
N ARG A 28 8.04 -10.24 5.06
CA ARG A 28 8.88 -9.69 3.99
C ARG A 28 8.05 -9.27 2.78
N SER A 29 7.03 -10.05 2.42
CA SER A 29 6.12 -9.72 1.33
C SER A 29 5.34 -8.43 1.62
N PHE A 30 4.78 -8.32 2.82
CA PHE A 30 4.07 -7.12 3.28
C PHE A 30 4.97 -5.87 3.26
N LEU A 31 6.18 -5.96 3.82
CA LEU A 31 7.11 -4.84 3.85
C LEU A 31 7.58 -4.43 2.45
N ARG A 32 7.89 -5.38 1.56
CA ARG A 32 8.26 -5.08 0.17
C ARG A 32 7.12 -4.39 -0.58
N ALA A 33 5.88 -4.86 -0.40
CA ALA A 33 4.71 -4.23 -1.02
C ALA A 33 4.51 -2.78 -0.51
N ARG A 34 4.74 -2.53 0.78
CA ARG A 34 4.71 -1.17 1.35
C ARG A 34 5.81 -0.29 0.75
N ILE A 35 7.06 -0.74 0.75
CA ILE A 35 8.18 0.00 0.17
C ILE A 35 7.91 0.33 -1.31
N ALA A 36 7.39 -0.62 -2.09
CA ALA A 36 7.04 -0.38 -3.50
C ALA A 36 5.99 0.72 -3.67
N LYS A 37 4.99 0.81 -2.78
CA LYS A 37 4.00 1.91 -2.78
C LYS A 37 4.64 3.25 -2.42
N LEU A 38 5.53 3.27 -1.42
CA LEU A 38 6.26 4.48 -1.02
C LEU A 38 7.18 4.98 -2.14
N ASP A 39 7.86 4.07 -2.84
CA ASP A 39 8.75 4.40 -3.95
C ASP A 39 8.02 5.00 -5.15
N LYS A 40 6.77 4.57 -5.37
CA LYS A 40 5.92 5.04 -6.46
C LYS A 40 5.40 6.46 -6.23
N HIS A 41 4.94 6.77 -5.00
CA HIS A 41 4.35 8.06 -4.67
C HIS A 41 5.04 8.73 -3.47
N PRO A 42 6.35 9.05 -3.55
CA PRO A 42 7.13 9.44 -2.38
C PRO A 42 6.72 10.80 -1.78
N HIS A 43 6.42 11.78 -2.64
CA HIS A 43 5.94 13.10 -2.21
C HIS A 43 4.52 13.05 -1.62
N HIS A 44 3.65 12.18 -2.14
CA HIS A 44 2.29 12.01 -1.61
C HIS A 44 2.29 11.46 -0.17
N HIS A 45 3.26 10.60 0.15
CA HIS A 45 3.35 9.98 1.47
C HIS A 45 4.08 10.84 2.52
N LEU A 46 4.67 11.98 2.15
CA LEU A 46 5.28 12.93 3.06
C LEU A 46 4.43 14.20 3.19
N PRO A 47 3.91 14.57 4.37
CA PRO A 47 3.95 13.88 5.67
C PRO A 47 2.72 12.99 5.89
N SER A 48 2.92 11.69 6.17
CA SER A 48 1.83 10.76 6.51
C SER A 48 2.00 10.17 7.91
N PRO A 49 0.94 10.14 8.75
CA PRO A 49 0.97 9.48 10.05
C PRO A 49 1.01 7.94 9.96
N ASN A 50 0.83 7.37 8.77
CA ASN A 50 0.66 5.92 8.56
C ASN A 50 1.99 5.19 8.23
N LEU A 51 3.13 5.83 8.50
CA LEU A 51 4.47 5.29 8.27
C LEU A 51 5.11 4.87 9.59
N SER A 52 5.80 3.74 9.59
CA SER A 52 6.70 3.39 10.70
C SER A 52 7.91 4.35 10.72
N PRO A 53 8.59 4.51 11.87
CA PRO A 53 9.77 5.37 11.97
C PRO A 53 10.87 5.02 10.95
N THR A 54 11.09 3.73 10.70
CA THR A 54 12.07 3.25 9.72
C THR A 54 11.65 3.57 8.28
N GLU A 55 10.37 3.44 7.95
CA GLU A 55 9.84 3.80 6.63
C GLU A 55 9.93 5.32 6.39
N GLN A 56 9.65 6.12 7.41
CA GLN A 56 9.79 7.57 7.33
C GLN A 56 11.24 7.99 7.10
N GLN A 57 12.19 7.37 7.80
CA GLN A 57 13.63 7.59 7.58
C GLN A 57 14.06 7.18 6.17
N TYR A 58 13.63 5.99 5.71
CA TYR A 58 13.89 5.51 4.37
C TYR A 58 13.38 6.48 3.30
N LEU A 59 12.12 6.90 3.40
CA LEU A 59 11.47 7.78 2.44
C LEU A 59 12.11 9.17 2.41
N THR A 60 12.40 9.74 3.58
CA THR A 60 13.09 11.03 3.70
C THR A 60 14.47 10.97 3.04
N HIS A 61 15.24 9.92 3.31
CA HIS A 61 16.57 9.75 2.72
C HIS A 61 16.48 9.61 1.19
N ARG A 62 15.55 8.79 0.70
CA ARG A 62 15.30 8.62 -0.73
C ARG A 62 14.93 9.94 -1.42
N CYS A 63 14.00 10.70 -0.87
CA CYS A 63 13.59 11.99 -1.42
C CYS A 63 14.75 12.98 -1.50
N THR A 64 15.60 13.04 -0.47
CA THR A 64 16.80 13.89 -0.47
C THR A 64 17.79 13.45 -1.55
N LEU A 65 18.05 12.14 -1.68
CA LEU A 65 18.95 11.60 -2.71
C LEU A 65 18.44 11.90 -4.13
N LEU A 66 17.15 11.69 -4.38
CA LEU A 66 16.52 11.97 -5.66
C LEU A 66 16.59 13.47 -5.98
N SER A 67 16.21 14.31 -5.03
CA SER A 67 16.24 15.77 -5.20
C SER A 67 17.66 16.25 -5.51
N HIS A 68 18.66 15.77 -4.79
CA HIS A 68 20.06 16.09 -5.04
C HIS A 68 20.52 15.61 -6.43
N HIS A 69 20.19 14.37 -6.81
CA HIS A 69 20.54 13.83 -8.13
C HIS A 69 19.92 14.65 -9.27
N VAL A 70 18.63 14.96 -9.18
CA VAL A 70 17.91 15.71 -10.21
C VAL A 70 18.39 17.18 -10.25
N GLN A 71 18.68 17.78 -9.08
CA GLN A 71 19.25 19.12 -8.98
C GLN A 71 20.61 19.24 -9.68
N THR A 72 21.51 18.30 -9.37
CA THR A 72 22.86 18.28 -9.96
C THR A 72 22.86 17.89 -11.43
N SER A 73 21.94 17.02 -11.85
CA SER A 73 21.88 16.55 -13.24
C SER A 73 21.34 17.60 -14.20
N PHE A 74 20.29 18.35 -13.82
CA PHE A 74 19.71 19.33 -14.74
C PHE A 74 18.97 20.51 -14.11
N LEU A 75 18.30 20.38 -12.94
CA LEU A 75 17.47 21.52 -12.45
C LEU A 75 18.28 22.75 -12.08
N SER A 76 19.57 22.60 -11.74
CA SER A 76 20.47 23.74 -11.53
C SER A 76 20.58 24.70 -12.72
N SER A 77 20.28 24.22 -13.94
CA SER A 77 20.25 25.03 -15.16
C SER A 77 18.90 25.73 -15.42
N PHE A 78 17.84 25.37 -14.68
CA PHE A 78 16.51 25.92 -14.85
C PHE A 78 16.34 27.23 -14.06
N PRO A 79 15.41 28.12 -14.46
CA PRO A 79 15.02 29.27 -13.65
C PRO A 79 14.52 28.83 -12.27
N ALA A 80 14.81 29.63 -11.23
CA ALA A 80 14.52 29.29 -9.83
C ALA A 80 13.05 28.90 -9.56
N GLN A 81 12.10 29.40 -10.35
CA GLN A 81 10.68 29.05 -10.21
C GLN A 81 10.39 27.58 -10.56
N LEU A 82 11.16 26.97 -11.45
CA LEU A 82 10.93 25.61 -11.97
C LEU A 82 11.85 24.56 -11.33
N GLN A 83 12.65 24.93 -10.34
CA GLN A 83 13.56 24.00 -9.66
C GLN A 83 12.88 23.13 -8.60
N LYS A 84 11.62 23.42 -8.26
CA LYS A 84 10.87 22.67 -7.25
C LYS A 84 10.24 21.41 -7.85
N LEU A 85 10.34 20.30 -7.13
CA LEU A 85 9.79 18.99 -7.53
C LEU A 85 8.39 18.74 -6.96
N ASP A 86 7.96 19.57 -6.02
CA ASP A 86 6.69 19.52 -5.31
C ASP A 86 5.78 20.69 -5.69
N ASP A 87 5.97 21.27 -6.88
CA ASP A 87 5.20 22.44 -7.28
C ASP A 87 3.72 22.10 -7.50
N THR A 88 2.87 23.00 -7.03
CA THR A 88 1.40 22.96 -7.18
C THR A 88 0.86 24.22 -7.84
N ALA A 89 1.75 25.13 -8.27
CA ALA A 89 1.39 26.30 -9.03
C ALA A 89 0.86 25.95 -10.43
N GLY A 90 -0.07 26.74 -10.95
CA GLY A 90 -0.60 26.57 -12.31
C GLY A 90 -1.75 25.56 -12.45
N GLY A 91 -2.35 25.09 -11.35
CA GLY A 91 -3.53 24.21 -11.39
C GLY A 91 -3.24 22.74 -11.69
N ILE A 92 -1.96 22.37 -11.83
CA ILE A 92 -1.49 20.99 -11.97
C ILE A 92 -0.56 20.71 -10.78
N SER A 93 -0.89 19.70 -9.98
CA SER A 93 0.00 19.24 -8.92
C SER A 93 1.06 18.31 -9.51
N MET A 94 2.35 18.62 -9.29
CA MET A 94 3.44 17.70 -9.63
C MET A 94 3.55 16.53 -8.64
N ILE A 95 2.76 16.55 -7.56
CA ILE A 95 2.70 15.47 -6.57
C ILE A 95 1.82 14.36 -7.12
N ASP A 96 2.45 13.34 -7.70
CA ASP A 96 1.75 12.14 -8.14
C ASP A 96 1.12 11.39 -6.95
N ALA A 97 -0.13 11.00 -7.11
CA ALA A 97 -0.95 10.38 -6.06
C ALA A 97 -1.62 9.10 -6.57
N PRO A 98 -1.92 8.13 -5.68
CA PRO A 98 -2.67 6.95 -6.06
C PRO A 98 -4.07 7.31 -6.58
N ASP A 99 -4.51 6.66 -7.66
CA ASP A 99 -5.84 6.86 -8.23
C ASP A 99 -6.93 6.22 -7.35
N PRO A 100 -7.82 7.03 -6.72
CA PRO A 100 -8.89 6.52 -5.86
C PRO A 100 -10.01 5.82 -6.64
N GLU A 101 -10.10 6.01 -7.96
CA GLU A 101 -11.14 5.43 -8.81
C GLU A 101 -10.75 4.06 -9.39
N THR A 102 -9.58 3.55 -9.01
CA THR A 102 -9.13 2.21 -9.37
C THR A 102 -10.16 1.16 -8.93
N ALA A 103 -10.57 0.28 -9.86
CA ALA A 103 -11.45 -0.83 -9.57
C ALA A 103 -10.73 -1.91 -8.74
N VAL A 104 -11.38 -2.37 -7.68
CA VAL A 104 -10.88 -3.38 -6.74
C VAL A 104 -11.95 -4.44 -6.50
N PHE A 105 -11.52 -5.68 -6.32
CA PHE A 105 -12.37 -6.75 -5.85
C PHE A 105 -12.38 -6.78 -4.32
N VAL A 106 -13.57 -6.80 -3.74
CA VAL A 106 -13.75 -6.88 -2.29
C VAL A 106 -14.71 -7.97 -1.91
N ARG A 107 -14.44 -8.61 -0.77
CA ARG A 107 -15.34 -9.56 -0.12
C ARG A 107 -15.92 -8.94 1.14
N VAL A 108 -17.23 -9.05 1.30
CA VAL A 108 -17.95 -8.51 2.46
C VAL A 108 -17.86 -9.49 3.62
N LEU A 109 -17.25 -9.06 4.74
CA LEU A 109 -17.06 -9.88 5.93
C LEU A 109 -18.23 -9.76 6.92
N ARG A 110 -18.88 -8.60 6.94
CA ARG A 110 -20.04 -8.24 7.77
C ARG A 110 -20.99 -7.38 6.96
N ASP A 111 -22.29 -7.45 7.25
CA ASP A 111 -23.27 -6.61 6.56
C ASP A 111 -22.89 -5.12 6.75
N ALA A 112 -22.53 -4.45 5.65
CA ALA A 112 -21.72 -3.22 5.67
C ALA A 112 -22.44 -2.02 5.06
N GLY A 113 -23.76 -1.95 5.20
CA GLY A 113 -24.57 -0.87 4.67
C GLY A 113 -24.62 -0.85 3.15
N THR A 114 -24.68 0.33 2.55
CA THR A 114 -24.78 0.49 1.10
C THR A 114 -23.55 1.17 0.52
N VAL A 115 -23.18 0.78 -0.70
CA VAL A 115 -22.06 1.37 -1.46
C VAL A 115 -22.54 1.77 -2.85
N GLU A 116 -22.04 2.89 -3.33
CA GLU A 116 -22.25 3.35 -4.70
C GLU A 116 -21.41 2.53 -5.67
N VAL A 117 -22.08 1.89 -6.63
CA VAL A 117 -21.47 1.12 -7.70
C VAL A 117 -21.81 1.79 -9.03
N GLN A 118 -20.81 2.02 -9.86
CA GLN A 118 -21.04 2.52 -11.21
C GLN A 118 -21.25 1.33 -12.15
N GLY A 119 -22.47 1.19 -12.68
CA GLY A 119 -22.87 0.21 -13.67
C GLY A 119 -23.11 0.83 -15.05
N GLU A 120 -23.54 0.00 -15.99
CA GLU A 120 -23.82 0.40 -17.38
C GLU A 120 -24.96 1.44 -17.49
N ASP A 121 -25.92 1.38 -16.56
CA ASP A 121 -27.07 2.29 -16.47
C ASP A 121 -26.85 3.50 -15.53
N GLY A 122 -25.62 3.72 -15.03
CA GLY A 122 -25.26 4.84 -14.16
C GLY A 122 -24.88 4.44 -12.72
N VAL A 123 -25.04 5.38 -11.78
CA VAL A 123 -24.71 5.16 -10.36
C VAL A 123 -25.86 4.41 -9.68
N GLY A 124 -25.61 3.16 -9.30
CA GLY A 124 -26.52 2.35 -8.51
C GLY A 124 -26.05 2.25 -7.06
N VAL A 125 -26.98 2.19 -6.12
CA VAL A 125 -26.67 1.93 -4.71
C VAL A 125 -26.95 0.47 -4.42
N VAL A 126 -25.94 -0.26 -3.94
CA VAL A 126 -26.03 -1.69 -3.65
C VAL A 126 -25.81 -1.92 -2.16
N GLU A 127 -26.62 -2.79 -1.56
CA GLU A 127 -26.46 -3.24 -0.18
C GLU A 127 -25.38 -4.33 -0.10
N LEU A 128 -24.38 -4.11 0.76
CA LEU A 128 -23.31 -5.07 1.00
C LEU A 128 -23.74 -6.11 2.02
N ARG A 129 -23.98 -7.34 1.56
CA ARG A 129 -24.31 -8.48 2.43
C ARG A 129 -23.11 -9.39 2.61
N ARG A 130 -22.98 -9.95 3.82
CA ARG A 130 -21.89 -10.84 4.19
C ARG A 130 -21.77 -12.01 3.22
N GLY A 131 -20.55 -12.22 2.73
CA GLY A 131 -20.20 -13.29 1.81
C GLY A 131 -20.18 -12.86 0.34
N ASP A 132 -20.79 -11.72 0.00
CA ASP A 132 -20.80 -11.22 -1.37
C ASP A 132 -19.40 -10.75 -1.79
N VAL A 133 -19.13 -10.88 -3.09
CA VAL A 133 -17.91 -10.37 -3.73
C VAL A 133 -18.32 -9.35 -4.77
N TRP A 134 -17.75 -8.15 -4.67
CA TRP A 134 -18.07 -7.02 -5.52
C TRP A 134 -16.82 -6.46 -6.20
N CYS A 135 -16.98 -5.97 -7.44
CA CYS A 135 -16.00 -5.15 -8.12
C CYS A 135 -16.47 -3.70 -8.06
N VAL A 136 -15.73 -2.86 -7.34
CA VAL A 136 -16.11 -1.48 -7.01
C VAL A 136 -14.90 -0.57 -7.02
N ARG A 137 -15.11 0.75 -7.01
CA ARG A 137 -14.01 1.70 -6.92
C ARG A 137 -13.45 1.76 -5.50
N TRP A 138 -12.14 1.92 -5.39
CA TRP A 138 -11.47 2.03 -4.09
C TRP A 138 -12.06 3.16 -3.23
N SER A 139 -12.38 4.32 -3.82
CA SER A 139 -13.02 5.45 -3.15
C SER A 139 -14.30 5.07 -2.41
N ALA A 140 -15.12 4.18 -2.98
CA ALA A 140 -16.41 3.77 -2.43
C ALA A 140 -16.28 2.81 -1.24
N VAL A 141 -15.20 2.03 -1.16
CA VAL A 141 -15.01 0.98 -0.13
C VAL A 141 -13.87 1.24 0.85
N LYS A 142 -13.06 2.29 0.64
CA LYS A 142 -11.91 2.63 1.48
C LYS A 142 -12.24 2.62 2.98
N GLU A 143 -13.32 3.29 3.37
CA GLU A 143 -13.74 3.36 4.78
C GLU A 143 -14.22 2.01 5.33
N GLY A 144 -14.88 1.19 4.49
CA GLY A 144 -15.27 -0.17 4.87
C GLY A 144 -14.06 -1.08 5.09
N VAL A 145 -13.02 -0.93 4.28
CA VAL A 145 -11.75 -1.67 4.43
C VAL A 145 -11.03 -1.24 5.71
N LEU A 146 -11.01 0.06 6.02
CA LEU A 146 -10.38 0.58 7.25
C LEU A 146 -11.09 0.09 8.52
N ARG A 147 -12.42 -0.07 8.49
CA ARG A 147 -13.19 -0.66 9.60
C ARG A 147 -13.08 -2.18 9.70
N GLY A 148 -12.64 -2.85 8.63
CA GLY A 148 -12.57 -4.30 8.54
C GLY A 148 -13.92 -4.98 8.24
N ASP A 149 -14.89 -4.23 7.69
CA ASP A 149 -16.18 -4.76 7.26
C ASP A 149 -16.08 -5.49 5.91
N VAL A 150 -15.12 -5.07 5.09
CA VAL A 150 -14.78 -5.65 3.79
C VAL A 150 -13.26 -5.89 3.71
N GLU A 151 -12.85 -6.88 2.93
CA GLU A 151 -11.44 -7.14 2.62
C GLU A 151 -11.21 -7.14 1.11
N MET A 152 -9.99 -6.82 0.69
CA MET A 152 -9.58 -6.94 -0.72
C MET A 152 -9.24 -8.39 -1.05
N VAL A 153 -9.61 -8.84 -2.25
CA VAL A 153 -9.35 -10.20 -2.76
C VAL A 153 -8.35 -10.17 -3.91
#